data_AF-A0A4P5SR71-F1
#
_entry.id   AF-A0A4P5SR71-F1
#
_cell.length_a   1.000
_cell.length_b   1.000
_cell.length_c   1.000
_cell.angle_alpha   90.00
_cell.angle_beta   90.00
_cell.angle_gamma   90.00
#
_symmetry.space_group_name_H-M   'P 1'
#
loop_
_entity.id
_entity.type
_entity.pdbx_description
1 polymer ?
#
loop_
_entity_poly.entity_id
_entity_poly.type
_entity_poly.pdbx_seq_one_letter_code
_entity_poly.pdbx_strand_id
1 'polypeptide(L)'
;MIMTGEEIKEARLSLGLTLDEFAQLIRVSSGRTVRKWENNEREIPGPVSVLTELFLHCPESWKCRCAMDDMHPIFSCPCLPEVTDLCE
;
A
#
# COMPACT_ATOMS: atom_id res chain seq x y z
N MET A 1 -5.00 10.45 -15.70
CA MET A 1 -6.40 9.99 -15.52
C MET A 1 -6.60 9.71 -14.03
N ILE A 2 -7.81 9.84 -13.50
CA ILE A 2 -8.08 9.54 -12.08
C ILE A 2 -8.54 8.09 -12.02
N MET A 3 -7.91 7.26 -11.17
CA MET A 3 -8.34 5.88 -10.94
C MET A 3 -9.77 5.85 -10.37
N THR A 4 -10.51 4.81 -10.72
CA THR A 4 -11.83 4.48 -10.18
C THR A 4 -11.72 3.72 -8.85
N GLY A 5 -12.84 3.66 -8.10
CA GLY A 5 -12.89 2.87 -6.88
C GLY A 5 -12.61 1.38 -7.09
N GLU A 6 -13.04 0.83 -8.22
CA GLU A 6 -12.81 -0.57 -8.58
C GLU A 6 -11.32 -0.83 -8.85
N GLU A 7 -10.66 0.05 -9.60
CA GLU A 7 -9.21 -0.06 -9.87
C GLU A 7 -8.38 0.02 -8.58
N ILE A 8 -8.73 0.90 -7.63
CA ILE A 8 -8.07 0.95 -6.30
C ILE A 8 -8.25 -0.38 -5.56
N LYS A 9 -9.46 -0.95 -5.59
CA LYS A 9 -9.76 -2.21 -4.91
C LYS A 9 -8.96 -3.36 -5.50
N GLU A 10 -8.92 -3.47 -6.81
CA GLU A 10 -8.14 -4.49 -7.53
C GLU A 10 -6.65 -4.34 -7.26
N ALA A 11 -6.13 -3.10 -7.30
CA ALA A 11 -4.74 -2.81 -7.01
C ALA A 11 -4.37 -3.25 -5.60
N ARG A 12 -5.15 -2.84 -4.60
CA ARG A 12 -4.93 -3.19 -3.19
C ARG A 12 -4.91 -4.71 -2.98
N LEU A 13 -5.88 -5.43 -3.57
CA LEU A 13 -5.95 -6.88 -3.47
C LEU A 13 -4.76 -7.56 -4.18
N SER A 14 -4.32 -7.02 -5.31
CA SER A 14 -3.13 -7.51 -6.04
C SER A 14 -1.83 -7.32 -5.26
N LEU A 15 -1.76 -6.27 -4.44
CA LEU A 15 -0.67 -6.02 -3.49
C LEU A 15 -0.76 -6.91 -2.24
N GLY A 16 -1.87 -7.63 -2.05
CA GLY A 16 -2.11 -8.47 -0.87
C GLY A 16 -2.42 -7.69 0.40
N LEU A 17 -2.93 -6.46 0.28
CA LEU A 17 -3.13 -5.54 1.40
C LEU A 17 -4.58 -5.49 1.89
N THR A 18 -4.76 -5.40 3.20
CA THR A 18 -6.03 -5.02 3.83
C THR A 18 -6.32 -3.53 3.60
N LEU A 19 -7.56 -3.11 3.90
CA LEU A 19 -7.94 -1.69 3.79
C LEU A 19 -7.08 -0.78 4.68
N ASP A 20 -6.79 -1.20 5.90
CA ASP A 20 -5.99 -0.42 6.85
C ASP A 20 -4.50 -0.43 6.48
N GLU A 21 -3.99 -1.56 5.97
CA GLU A 21 -2.63 -1.64 5.44
C GLU A 21 -2.42 -0.71 4.26
N PHE A 22 -3.34 -0.73 3.31
CA PHE A 22 -3.27 0.18 2.18
C PHE A 22 -3.34 1.63 2.65
N ALA A 23 -4.25 1.95 3.57
CA ALA A 23 -4.35 3.29 4.14
C ALA A 23 -3.03 3.78 4.77
N GLN A 24 -2.33 2.90 5.49
CA GLN A 24 -1.02 3.21 6.07
C GLN A 24 0.04 3.44 4.99
N LEU A 25 0.08 2.59 3.97
CA LEU A 25 1.04 2.67 2.87
C LEU A 25 0.97 4.02 2.12
N ILE A 26 -0.24 4.53 1.88
CA ILE A 26 -0.45 5.83 1.20
C ILE A 26 -0.67 7.01 2.18
N ARG A 27 -0.39 6.83 3.48
CA ARG A 27 -0.48 7.87 4.52
C ARG A 27 -1.85 8.53 4.66
N VAL A 28 -2.92 7.74 4.66
CA VAL A 28 -4.28 8.24 4.95
C VAL A 28 -4.85 7.69 6.25
N SER A 29 -5.89 8.36 6.75
CA SER A 29 -6.35 8.23 8.13
C SER A 29 -6.80 6.84 8.58
N SER A 30 -7.40 6.05 7.70
CA SER A 30 -7.86 4.68 8.02
C SER A 30 -8.36 3.95 6.77
N GLY A 31 -8.52 2.64 6.88
CA GLY A 31 -9.19 1.81 5.88
C GLY A 31 -10.64 2.21 5.62
N ARG A 32 -11.30 2.95 6.53
CA ARG A 32 -12.62 3.56 6.27
C ARG A 32 -12.56 4.56 5.11
N THR A 33 -11.49 5.34 5.02
CA THR A 33 -11.29 6.28 3.90
C THR A 33 -11.11 5.52 2.59
N VAL A 34 -10.31 4.44 2.61
CA VAL A 34 -10.09 3.58 1.44
C VAL A 34 -11.40 2.92 0.98
N ARG A 35 -12.18 2.36 1.90
CA ARG A 35 -13.49 1.77 1.59
C ARG A 35 -14.44 2.76 0.92
N LYS A 36 -14.45 4.03 1.35
CA LYS A 36 -15.27 5.07 0.72
C LYS A 36 -14.86 5.33 -0.73
N TRP A 37 -13.57 5.26 -1.04
CA TRP A 37 -13.09 5.34 -2.42
C TRP A 37 -13.51 4.11 -3.22
N GLU A 38 -13.31 2.90 -2.69
CA GLU A 38 -13.70 1.65 -3.38
C GLU A 38 -15.19 1.57 -3.68
N ASN A 39 -16.02 2.17 -2.83
CA ASN A 39 -17.47 2.25 -3.01
C ASN A 39 -17.93 3.44 -3.85
N ASN A 40 -17.01 4.27 -4.37
CA ASN A 40 -17.30 5.53 -5.05
C ASN A 40 -18.10 6.54 -4.20
N GLU A 41 -18.08 6.41 -2.87
CA GLU A 41 -18.67 7.35 -1.91
C GLU A 41 -17.81 8.61 -1.74
N ARG A 42 -16.55 8.57 -2.18
CA ARG A 42 -15.61 9.69 -2.15
C ARG A 42 -14.69 9.64 -3.36
N GLU A 43 -14.35 10.81 -3.90
CA GLU A 43 -13.36 10.95 -4.96
C GLU A 43 -11.95 10.56 -4.46
N ILE A 44 -11.20 9.91 -5.35
CA ILE A 44 -9.81 9.48 -5.11
C ILE A 44 -8.88 10.67 -5.40
N PRO A 45 -8.05 11.11 -4.43
CA PRO A 45 -7.07 12.15 -4.68
C PRO A 45 -6.05 11.71 -5.74
N GLY A 46 -5.69 12.60 -6.67
CA GLY A 46 -4.70 12.32 -7.73
C GLY A 46 -3.39 11.69 -7.25
N PRO A 47 -2.77 12.16 -6.14
CA PRO A 47 -1.56 11.53 -5.59
C PRO A 47 -1.75 10.06 -5.18
N VAL A 48 -2.95 9.68 -4.73
CA VAL A 48 -3.26 8.29 -4.37
C VAL A 48 -3.24 7.40 -5.61
N SER A 49 -3.81 7.86 -6.73
CA SER A 49 -3.75 7.14 -8.01
C SER A 49 -2.30 6.92 -8.46
N VAL A 50 -1.47 7.97 -8.41
CA VAL A 50 -0.05 7.89 -8.79
C VAL A 50 0.74 6.92 -7.92
N LEU A 51 0.54 6.97 -6.59
CA LEU A 51 1.20 6.02 -5.67
C LEU A 51 0.75 4.59 -5.91
N THR A 52 -0.54 4.38 -6.17
CA THR A 52 -1.10 3.05 -6.44
C THR A 52 -0.48 2.45 -7.70
N GLU A 53 -0.40 3.22 -8.78
CA GLU A 53 0.28 2.82 -10.02
C GLU A 53 1.76 2.51 -9.78
N LEU A 54 2.46 3.37 -9.02
CA LEU A 54 3.86 3.17 -8.66
C LEU A 54 4.07 1.83 -7.95
N PHE A 55 3.23 1.49 -6.97
CA PHE A 55 3.36 0.25 -6.21
C PHE A 55 3.03 -1.00 -7.03
N LEU A 56 2.13 -0.90 -8.02
CA LEU A 56 1.83 -1.98 -8.95
C LEU A 56 2.97 -2.24 -9.95
N HIS A 57 3.61 -1.19 -10.45
CA HIS A 57 4.63 -1.30 -11.50
C HIS A 57 6.05 -1.40 -10.95
N CYS A 58 6.29 -0.95 -9.73
CA CYS A 58 7.57 -1.03 -9.05
C CYS A 58 7.40 -1.70 -7.67
N PRO A 59 7.19 -3.01 -7.61
CA PRO A 59 6.86 -3.67 -6.34
C PRO A 59 7.97 -3.54 -5.28
N GLU A 60 9.23 -3.44 -5.69
CA GLU A 60 10.38 -3.24 -4.78
C GLU A 60 10.34 -1.89 -4.05
N SER A 61 9.56 -0.91 -4.52
CA SER A 61 9.44 0.42 -3.89
C SER A 61 8.75 0.40 -2.52
N TRP A 62 7.99 -0.65 -2.21
CA TRP A 62 7.27 -0.76 -0.94
C TRP A 62 7.44 -2.13 -0.25
N LYS A 63 7.97 -3.14 -0.94
CA LYS A 63 8.11 -4.50 -0.41
C LYS A 63 9.04 -4.64 0.79
N CYS A 64 10.07 -3.79 0.98
CA CYS A 64 10.83 -3.84 2.25
C CYS A 64 10.06 -3.15 3.37
N ARG A 65 9.35 -3.97 4.14
CA ARG A 65 8.65 -3.57 5.37
C ARG A 65 9.58 -3.17 6.52
N CYS A 66 10.90 -3.36 6.32
CA CYS A 66 11.98 -3.06 7.26
C CYS A 66 12.26 -1.56 7.44
N ALA A 67 11.89 -0.73 6.46
CA ALA A 67 12.21 0.70 6.41
C ALA A 67 11.00 1.62 6.69
N MET A 68 9.87 1.03 7.09
CA MET A 68 8.63 1.76 7.43
C MET A 68 8.35 1.63 8.91
N ASP A 69 9.13 2.34 9.74
CA ASP A 69 9.13 2.27 11.21
C ASP A 69 7.77 2.59 11.87
N ASP A 70 6.83 3.17 11.14
CA ASP A 70 5.49 3.53 11.61
C ASP A 70 4.38 2.53 11.22
N MET A 71 4.69 1.48 10.46
CA MET A 71 3.81 0.31 10.30
C MET A 71 4.10 -0.70 11.42
N HIS A 72 3.36 -0.59 12.53
CA HIS A 72 3.44 -1.49 13.69
C HIS A 72 3.45 -2.99 13.31
N PRO A 73 3.97 -3.88 14.19
CA PRO A 73 4.63 -5.15 13.85
C PRO A 73 3.65 -6.31 13.56
N ILE A 74 2.54 -6.04 12.88
CA ILE A 74 1.55 -7.07 12.51
C ILE A 74 2.04 -7.91 11.32
N PHE A 75 3.23 -7.61 10.79
CA PHE A 75 3.73 -8.17 9.54
C PHE A 75 5.10 -8.83 9.69
N SER A 76 5.16 -10.15 9.56
CA SER A 76 6.41 -10.86 9.33
C SER A 76 7.01 -10.41 7.99
N CYS A 77 8.13 -9.70 7.99
CA CYS A 77 8.88 -9.43 6.76
C CYS A 77 9.49 -10.75 6.25
N PRO A 78 9.31 -11.12 4.97
CA PRO A 78 10.04 -12.24 4.38
C PRO A 78 11.52 -11.94 4.14
N CYS A 79 11.97 -10.70 4.35
CA CYS A 79 13.38 -10.28 4.31
C CYS A 79 14.23 -10.78 5.49
N LEU A 80 13.68 -11.67 6.34
CA LEU A 80 14.39 -12.32 7.44
C LEU A 80 14.58 -13.83 7.18
N PRO A 81 15.30 -14.26 6.12
CA PRO A 81 16.26 -15.33 6.31
C PRO A 81 17.52 -14.72 6.95
N GLU A 82 18.01 -15.34 8.02
CA GLU A 82 19.30 -15.08 8.68
C GLU A 82 20.13 -13.90 8.17
N VAL A 83 20.23 -12.87 9.02
CA VAL A 83 21.02 -11.65 8.83
C VAL A 83 22.47 -11.97 8.46
N THR A 84 22.79 -12.03 7.16
CA THR A 84 24.11 -11.76 6.60
C THR A 84 23.96 -11.28 5.17
N ASP A 85 24.60 -10.14 4.90
CA ASP A 85 24.94 -9.62 3.59
C ASP A 85 23.78 -9.08 2.74
N LEU A 86 23.59 -7.76 2.83
CA LEU A 86 23.81 -6.83 1.71
C LEU A 86 23.15 -5.48 2.05
N CYS A 87 23.88 -4.69 2.84
CA CYS A 87 23.79 -3.22 2.84
C CYS A 87 25.23 -2.72 2.90
N GLU A 88 25.91 -2.73 1.74
CA GLU A 88 27.07 -1.87 1.48
C GLU A 88 26.61 -0.60 0.77
#